data_AF-A0A1F8JIG5-F1
#
_entry.id   AF-A0A1F8JIG5-F1
#
_cell.length_a   1.000
_cell.length_b   1.000
_cell.length_c   1.000
_cell.angle_alpha   90.00
_cell.angle_beta   90.00
_cell.angle_gamma   90.00
#
_symmetry.space_group_name_H-M   'P 1'
#
loop_
_entity.id
_entity.type
_entity.pdbx_description
1 polymer ?
#
loop_
_entity_poly.entity_id
_entity_poly.type
_entity_poly.pdbx_seq_one_letter_code
_entity_poly.pdbx_strand_id
1 'polypeptide(L)'
;MQLLLTEVKPHVVVMADRPVRKAFLEDVNTFVNDWNKGGTDSFKTNPPNAAFLSADNATGQPTQLVIMEMSDPVLKGTTLSFTIKIIPDSSAPPILPEGQMMKEVTLFLDSGVPGWGG
;
A
#
# COMPACT_ATOMS: atom_id res chain seq x y z
N MET A 1 -6.15 11.49 5.21
CA MET A 1 -6.64 11.32 3.83
C MET A 1 -6.92 9.83 3.61
N GLN A 2 -7.75 9.47 2.63
CA GLN A 2 -7.97 8.06 2.28
C GLN A 2 -7.47 7.75 0.87
N LEU A 3 -6.91 6.56 0.71
CA LEU A 3 -6.67 5.94 -0.60
C LEU A 3 -7.69 4.82 -0.80
N LEU A 4 -8.38 4.84 -1.93
CA LEU A 4 -9.33 3.81 -2.33
C LEU A 4 -8.80 3.08 -3.55
N LEU A 5 -8.49 1.80 -3.40
CA LEU A 5 -8.18 0.90 -4.50
C LEU A 5 -9.44 0.12 -4.82
N THR A 6 -10.07 0.44 -5.96
CA THR A 6 -11.28 -0.24 -6.42
C THR A 6 -10.95 -1.36 -7.38
N GLU A 7 -11.81 -2.38 -7.42
CA GLU A 7 -11.65 -3.54 -8.30
C GLU A 7 -10.34 -4.31 -8.05
N VAL A 8 -9.87 -4.32 -6.79
CA VAL A 8 -8.67 -5.07 -6.42
C VAL A 8 -8.86 -6.56 -6.70
N LYS A 9 -7.80 -7.19 -7.21
CA LYS A 9 -7.75 -8.65 -7.34
C LYS A 9 -7.69 -9.29 -5.95
N PRO A 10 -8.13 -10.55 -5.80
CA PRO A 10 -8.24 -11.19 -4.49
C PRO A 10 -6.89 -11.50 -3.83
N HIS A 11 -5.76 -11.16 -4.45
CA HIS A 11 -4.43 -11.44 -3.91
C HIS A 11 -3.53 -10.21 -3.92
N VAL A 12 -2.64 -10.14 -2.94
CA VAL A 12 -1.50 -9.22 -2.90
C VAL A 12 -0.20 -10.02 -3.00
N VAL A 13 0.86 -9.37 -3.47
CA VAL A 13 2.21 -9.96 -3.44
C VAL A 13 2.89 -9.53 -2.15
N VAL A 14 3.36 -10.50 -1.37
CA VAL A 14 4.11 -10.30 -0.13
C VAL A 14 5.53 -10.83 -0.31
N MET A 15 6.51 -10.14 0.25
CA MET A 15 7.91 -10.58 0.25
C MET A 15 8.33 -10.94 1.67
N ALA A 16 9.00 -12.09 1.83
CA ALA A 16 9.59 -12.48 3.11
C ALA A 16 10.88 -11.71 3.40
N ASP A 17 11.20 -11.61 4.69
CA ASP A 17 12.43 -11.00 5.16
C ASP A 17 13.69 -11.78 4.76
N ARG A 18 14.80 -11.05 4.66
CA ARG A 18 16.11 -11.66 4.42
C ARG A 18 16.53 -12.53 5.62
N PRO A 19 17.19 -13.69 5.39
CA PRO A 19 17.73 -14.16 4.11
C PRO A 19 16.73 -14.92 3.22
N VAL A 20 15.46 -15.05 3.63
CA VAL A 20 14.43 -15.78 2.89
C VAL A 20 13.96 -14.96 1.69
N ARG A 21 14.66 -15.10 0.56
CA ARG A 21 14.38 -14.39 -0.71
C ARG A 21 13.17 -14.97 -1.46
N LYS A 22 11.99 -14.92 -0.85
CA LYS A 22 10.76 -15.46 -1.42
C LYS A 22 9.67 -14.39 -1.51
N ALA A 23 8.83 -14.53 -2.53
CA ALA A 23 7.59 -13.79 -2.65
C ALA A 23 6.43 -14.78 -2.71
N PHE A 24 5.29 -14.38 -2.15
CA PHE A 24 4.09 -15.19 -2.06
C PHE A 24 2.89 -14.37 -2.51
N LEU A 25 1.85 -15.07 -2.98
CA LEU A 25 0.52 -14.48 -3.13
C LEU A 25 -0.24 -14.72 -1.82
N GLU A 26 -0.70 -13.65 -1.20
CA GLU A 26 -1.53 -13.69 0.01
C GLU A 26 -2.95 -13.24 -0.34
N ASP A 27 -3.97 -13.87 0.27
CA ASP A 27 -5.36 -13.42 0.10
C ASP A 27 -5.53 -12.03 0.71
N VAL A 28 -6.25 -11.12 0.02
CA VAL A 28 -6.42 -9.74 0.51
C VAL A 28 -7.11 -9.72 1.88
N ASN A 29 -8.06 -10.62 2.17
CA ASN A 29 -8.68 -10.68 3.50
C ASN A 29 -7.66 -11.10 4.55
N THR A 30 -6.82 -12.09 4.26
CA THR A 30 -5.74 -12.50 5.18
C THR A 30 -4.78 -11.35 5.42
N PHE A 31 -4.33 -10.68 4.36
CA PHE A 31 -3.50 -9.47 4.44
C PHE A 31 -4.11 -8.41 5.39
N VAL A 32 -5.38 -8.07 5.20
CA VAL A 32 -6.09 -7.08 6.05
C VAL A 32 -6.23 -7.59 7.49
N ASN A 33 -6.53 -8.86 7.69
CA ASN A 33 -6.66 -9.44 9.02
C ASN A 33 -5.33 -9.43 9.77
N ASP A 34 -4.26 -9.86 9.11
CA ASP A 34 -2.90 -9.91 9.68
C ASP A 34 -2.38 -8.53 10.01
N TRP A 35 -2.63 -7.55 9.15
CA TRP A 35 -2.37 -6.15 9.46
C TRP A 35 -3.03 -5.76 10.79
N ASN A 36 -4.28 -6.15 11.01
CA ASN A 36 -5.09 -5.74 12.16
C ASN A 36 -4.88 -6.56 13.43
N LYS A 37 -4.20 -7.71 13.37
CA LYS A 37 -3.87 -8.56 14.54
C LYS A 37 -3.03 -7.80 15.58
N GLY A 38 -2.17 -6.88 15.14
CA GLY A 38 -1.32 -6.07 16.02
C GLY A 38 -0.10 -6.84 16.56
N GLY A 39 0.64 -6.21 17.48
CA GLY A 39 1.89 -6.74 18.04
C GLY A 39 2.92 -5.61 18.23
N THR A 40 4.03 -5.89 18.91
CA THR A 40 5.10 -4.88 19.11
C THR A 40 5.75 -4.45 17.79
N ASP A 41 5.72 -5.33 16.79
CA ASP A 41 6.31 -5.12 15.48
C ASP A 41 5.27 -5.54 14.42
N SER A 42 4.27 -4.70 14.21
CA SER A 42 3.15 -4.98 13.30
C SER A 42 2.73 -3.71 12.59
N PHE A 43 2.17 -3.82 11.38
CA PHE A 43 1.70 -2.64 10.66
C PHE A 43 0.61 -1.84 11.36
N LYS A 44 -0.13 -2.43 12.31
CA LYS A 44 -1.10 -1.69 13.12
C LYS A 44 -0.44 -0.72 14.10
N THR A 45 0.69 -1.11 14.67
CA THR A 45 1.40 -0.34 15.72
C THR A 45 2.56 0.47 15.14
N ASN A 46 3.15 0.00 14.05
CA ASN A 46 4.21 0.64 13.29
C ASN A 46 3.85 0.61 11.79
N PRO A 47 3.02 1.57 11.32
CA PRO A 47 2.60 1.65 9.93
C PRO A 47 3.78 1.63 8.94
N PRO A 48 3.68 0.91 7.81
CA PRO A 48 4.75 0.87 6.83
C PRO A 48 4.83 2.15 6.01
N ASN A 49 6.01 2.37 5.43
CA ASN A 49 6.17 3.28 4.31
C ASN A 49 5.60 2.64 3.04
N ALA A 50 5.02 3.47 2.19
CA ALA A 50 4.50 3.09 0.90
C ALA A 50 4.97 4.05 -0.17
N ALA A 51 5.29 3.48 -1.33
CA ALA A 51 5.55 4.21 -2.55
C ALA A 51 4.37 4.04 -3.51
N PHE A 52 3.72 5.13 -3.85
CA PHE A 52 2.60 5.17 -4.79
C PHE A 52 3.03 5.87 -6.07
N LEU A 53 2.98 5.15 -7.18
CA LEU A 53 3.24 5.67 -8.50
C LEU A 53 1.91 5.87 -9.23
N SER A 54 1.59 7.11 -9.59
CA SER A 54 0.48 7.43 -10.48
C SER A 54 0.96 7.48 -11.93
N ALA A 55 0.10 7.10 -12.87
CA ALA A 55 0.32 7.26 -14.30
C ALA A 55 -0.77 8.11 -14.96
N ASP A 56 -0.42 8.77 -16.06
CA ASP A 56 -1.36 9.51 -16.89
C ASP A 56 -2.36 8.54 -17.55
N ASN A 57 -3.65 8.82 -17.42
CA ASN A 57 -4.71 7.91 -17.85
C ASN A 57 -4.78 7.70 -19.38
N ALA A 58 -4.18 8.58 -20.19
CA ALA A 58 -4.21 8.47 -21.65
C ALA A 58 -2.96 7.79 -22.23
N THR A 59 -1.80 8.03 -21.60
CA THR A 59 -0.49 7.59 -22.10
C THR A 59 0.13 6.46 -21.29
N GLY A 60 -0.37 6.19 -20.08
CA GLY A 60 0.21 5.24 -19.13
C GLY A 60 1.58 5.67 -18.59
N GLN A 61 2.04 6.89 -18.89
CA GLN A 61 3.35 7.37 -18.46
C GLN A 61 3.30 7.73 -16.96
N PRO A 62 4.32 7.37 -16.16
CA PRO A 62 4.41 7.78 -14.76
C PRO A 62 4.36 9.30 -14.61
N THR A 63 3.56 9.79 -13.66
CA THR A 63 3.34 11.22 -13.42
C THR A 63 3.89 11.68 -12.08
N GLN A 64 3.66 10.91 -11.01
CA GLN A 64 4.18 11.22 -9.68
C GLN A 64 4.51 9.96 -8.90
N LEU A 65 5.56 10.06 -8.09
CA LEU A 65 5.89 9.11 -7.04
C LEU A 65 5.64 9.78 -5.70
N VAL A 66 4.78 9.20 -4.87
CA VAL A 66 4.40 9.72 -3.56
C VAL A 66 4.81 8.74 -2.48
N ILE A 67 5.54 9.23 -1.49
CA ILE A 67 5.87 8.46 -0.29
C ILE A 67 4.85 8.77 0.81
N MET A 68 4.31 7.74 1.44
CA MET A 68 3.28 7.88 2.46
C MET A 68 3.34 6.77 3.51
N GLU A 69 2.91 7.06 4.73
CA GLU A 69 2.53 6.03 5.70
C GLU A 69 1.10 5.57 5.39
N MET A 70 0.84 4.27 5.48
CA MET A 70 -0.49 3.69 5.28
C MET A 70 -0.96 3.00 6.55
N SER A 71 -2.21 3.18 6.94
CA SER A 71 -2.81 2.54 8.12
C SER A 71 -4.26 2.13 7.87
N ASP A 72 -4.82 1.38 8.82
CA ASP A 72 -6.24 1.04 8.89
C ASP A 72 -6.82 0.46 7.58
N PRO A 73 -6.23 -0.62 7.03
CA PRO A 73 -6.78 -1.25 5.84
C PRO A 73 -8.18 -1.80 6.12
N VAL A 74 -9.11 -1.55 5.20
CA VAL A 74 -10.46 -2.12 5.23
C VAL A 74 -10.83 -2.61 3.84
N LEU A 75 -11.22 -3.87 3.74
CA LEU A 75 -11.78 -4.45 2.52
C LEU A 75 -13.31 -4.45 2.59
N LYS A 76 -13.98 -3.87 1.59
CA LYS A 76 -15.43 -3.93 1.39
C LYS A 76 -15.73 -4.33 -0.06
N GLY A 77 -16.19 -5.55 -0.27
CA GLY A 77 -16.33 -6.11 -1.61
C GLY A 77 -14.96 -6.14 -2.31
N THR A 78 -14.84 -5.46 -3.45
CA THR A 78 -13.58 -5.32 -4.20
C THR A 78 -12.90 -3.97 -3.98
N THR A 79 -13.27 -3.24 -2.93
CA THR A 79 -12.66 -1.95 -2.59
C THR A 79 -11.82 -2.11 -1.34
N LEU A 80 -10.50 -1.91 -1.48
CA LEU A 80 -9.54 -1.86 -0.39
C LEU A 80 -9.21 -0.41 -0.08
N SER A 81 -9.52 0.05 1.12
CA SER A 81 -9.26 1.40 1.57
C SER A 81 -8.16 1.46 2.62
N PHE A 82 -7.36 2.52 2.61
CA PHE A 82 -6.38 2.82 3.65
C PHE A 82 -6.51 4.27 4.12
N THR A 83 -6.26 4.50 5.40
CA THR A 83 -5.87 5.82 5.87
C THR A 83 -4.43 6.09 5.40
N ILE A 84 -4.19 7.26 4.83
CA ILE A 84 -2.85 7.65 4.38
C ILE A 84 -2.41 8.97 4.98
N LYS A 85 -1.10 9.06 5.23
CA LYS A 85 -0.39 10.26 5.63
C LYS A 85 0.83 10.41 4.72
N ILE A 86 0.80 11.44 3.88
CA ILE A 86 1.93 11.78 3.00
C ILE A 86 3.16 12.06 3.88
N ILE A 87 4.28 11.45 3.53
CA ILE A 87 5.59 11.80 4.07
C ILE A 87 6.19 12.84 3.12
N PRO A 88 6.42 14.08 3.58
CA PRO A 88 7.06 15.08 2.74
C PRO A 88 8.51 14.66 2.47
N ASP A 89 8.83 14.31 1.23
CA ASP A 89 10.20 14.36 0.74
C ASP A 89 10.45 15.73 0.09
N SER A 90 11.68 16.22 0.14
CA SER A 90 12.02 17.62 -0.14
C SER A 90 12.05 17.98 -1.64
N SER A 91 11.39 17.25 -2.55
CA SER A 91 11.49 17.50 -3.99
C SER A 91 10.30 18.22 -4.64
N ALA A 92 9.09 18.10 -4.08
CA ALA A 92 7.90 18.93 -4.29
C ALA A 92 6.76 18.33 -3.45
N PRO A 93 5.77 19.09 -2.97
CA PRO A 93 4.61 18.48 -2.31
C PRO A 93 3.90 17.55 -3.32
N PRO A 94 3.69 16.26 -2.98
CA PRO A 94 2.96 15.36 -3.86
C PRO A 94 1.55 15.90 -4.06
N ILE A 95 1.13 16.04 -5.32
CA ILE A 95 -0.22 16.46 -5.67
C ILE A 95 -1.00 15.18 -5.94
N LEU A 96 -1.60 14.63 -4.90
CA LEU A 96 -2.64 13.62 -5.05
C LEU A 96 -3.95 14.37 -5.34
N PRO A 97 -4.47 14.33 -6.58
CA PRO A 97 -5.72 14.99 -6.90
C PRO A 97 -6.86 14.38 -6.09
N GLU A 98 -7.49 15.19 -5.25
CA GLU A 98 -8.63 14.75 -4.44
C GLU A 98 -9.82 14.42 -5.34
N GLY A 99 -10.41 13.24 -5.14
CA GLY A 99 -11.59 12.79 -5.89
C GLY A 99 -11.32 12.34 -7.34
N GLN A 100 -10.07 12.32 -7.79
CA GLN A 100 -9.74 11.85 -9.14
C GLN A 100 -9.47 10.34 -9.17
N MET A 101 -10.14 9.64 -10.08
CA MET A 101 -9.90 8.24 -10.38
C MET A 101 -8.68 8.07 -11.30
N MET A 102 -7.76 7.21 -10.90
CA MET A 102 -6.55 6.84 -11.65
C MET A 102 -6.66 5.36 -12.05
N LYS A 103 -6.36 5.03 -13.30
CA LYS A 103 -6.57 3.67 -13.84
C LYS A 103 -5.33 2.77 -13.77
N GLU A 104 -4.15 3.37 -13.71
CA GLU A 104 -2.87 2.66 -13.75
C GLU A 104 -2.01 3.18 -12.61
N VAL A 105 -2.12 2.51 -11.46
CA VAL A 105 -1.37 2.86 -10.26
C VAL A 105 -0.56 1.67 -9.80
N THR A 106 0.64 1.93 -9.30
CA THR A 106 1.45 0.91 -8.63
C THR A 106 1.61 1.31 -7.17
N LEU A 107 1.33 0.38 -6.27
CA LEU A 107 1.53 0.54 -4.84
C LEU A 107 2.57 -0.47 -4.36
N PHE A 108 3.64 0.02 -3.74
CA PHE A 108 4.64 -0.78 -3.07
C PHE A 108 4.61 -0.46 -1.58
N LEU A 109 4.55 -1.49 -0.73
CA LEU A 109 4.61 -1.37 0.72
C LEU A 109 5.96 -1.90 1.19
N ASP A 110 6.74 -1.06 1.86
CA ASP A 110 7.97 -1.50 2.50
C ASP A 110 7.60 -2.24 3.78
N SER A 111 7.88 -3.55 3.81
CA SER A 111 7.42 -4.38 4.90
C SER A 111 8.16 -4.13 6.18
N GLY A 112 9.41 -3.64 6.20
CA GLY A 112 10.20 -3.16 7.35
C GLY A 112 10.18 -3.92 8.70
N VAL A 113 9.39 -4.98 8.81
CA VAL A 113 8.84 -5.59 10.02
C VAL A 113 9.30 -7.04 10.02
N PRO A 114 10.31 -7.37 10.84
CA PRO A 114 10.73 -8.73 11.11
C PRO A 114 9.56 -9.70 11.37
N GLY A 115 9.41 -10.71 10.51
CA GLY A 115 8.51 -11.86 10.72
C GLY A 115 7.15 -11.78 10.03
N TRP A 116 6.96 -10.86 9.08
CA TRP A 116 5.76 -10.87 8.23
C TRP A 116 5.92 -11.85 7.06
N GLY A 117 4.96 -12.76 6.88
CA GLY A 117 4.93 -13.70 5.74
C GLY A 117 5.75 -14.99 5.87
N GLY A 118 6.02 -15.48 7.08
CA GLY A 118 6.69 -16.77 7.32
C GLY A 118 6.48 -17.33 8.71
#